data_AF-A0A383AUW2-F1
#
_entry.id   AF-A0A383AUW2-F1
#
_cell.length_a   1.000
_cell.length_b   1.000
_cell.length_c   1.000
_cell.angle_alpha   90.00
_cell.angle_beta   90.00
_cell.angle_gamma   90.00
#
_symmetry.space_group_name_H-M   'P 1'
#
loop_
_entity.id
_entity.type
_entity.pdbx_description
1 polymer ?
#
loop_
_entity_poly.entity_id
_entity_poly.type
_entity_poly.pdbx_seq_one_letter_code
_entity_poly.pdbx_strand_id
1 'polypeptide(L)'
;NFPKSLRKTSMKASASDYEHIVRDVNADTPSRFNADPTRLYEASGCAGKIAVFAVRLDTFEVPNKEQTLYIGTNDASVLTRIRRDILTQCKNVPEVGEYLHREMFDIADVYGKDTIISIQRLGTDSLPKMFALKGRVDAVLNKLPLLPPYLSDRLMQFGSKFFSDQIPSSIRTYRDKYEHHLILKMSDGGIEEVKTLLAKLFNEEKLDGDFITCNEEEASKAFLLRFAAAGAAVRYQTLHHKQVGDILA
;
A
#
# COMPACT_ATOMS: atom_id res chain seq x y z
N ASN A 1 -3.11 26.68 -26.14
CA ASN A 1 -2.01 27.14 -27.03
C ASN A 1 -0.65 26.83 -26.43
N PHE A 2 -0.36 25.56 -26.13
CA PHE A 2 1.02 25.13 -25.82
C PHE A 2 1.59 24.44 -27.06
N PRO A 3 2.83 24.74 -27.48
CA PRO A 3 3.48 24.02 -28.57
C PRO A 3 3.52 22.52 -28.23
N LYS A 4 3.04 21.68 -29.15
CA LYS A 4 3.00 20.21 -28.98
C LYS A 4 4.39 19.55 -29.07
N SER A 5 5.40 20.28 -29.53
CA SER A 5 6.79 19.82 -29.59
C SER A 5 7.52 20.14 -28.28
N LEU A 6 7.90 19.10 -27.55
CA LEU A 6 8.69 19.23 -26.33
C LEU A 6 10.14 19.63 -26.69
N ARG A 7 10.69 20.64 -26.01
CA ARG A 7 12.12 20.98 -26.13
C ARG A 7 12.95 19.79 -25.64
N LYS A 8 13.99 19.42 -26.39
CA LYS A 8 14.98 18.44 -25.91
C LYS A 8 15.71 19.03 -24.70
N THR A 9 15.86 18.23 -23.64
CA THR A 9 16.57 18.61 -22.41
C THR A 9 17.39 17.41 -21.94
N SER A 10 18.52 17.67 -21.30
CA SER A 10 19.34 16.68 -20.60
C SER A 10 18.93 16.49 -19.14
N MET A 11 17.95 17.27 -18.66
CA MET A 11 17.43 17.14 -17.30
C MET A 11 16.63 15.84 -17.15
N LYS A 12 16.68 15.26 -15.95
CA LYS A 12 15.94 14.04 -15.60
C LYS A 12 14.46 14.35 -15.35
N ALA A 13 13.58 13.48 -15.84
CA ALA A 13 12.13 13.54 -15.58
C ALA A 13 11.64 12.35 -14.72
N SER A 14 12.57 11.57 -14.17
CA SER A 14 12.36 10.46 -13.23
C SER A 14 13.67 10.13 -12.48
N ALA A 15 13.58 9.39 -11.37
CA ALA A 15 14.74 8.93 -10.60
C ALA A 15 15.35 7.67 -11.21
N SER A 16 16.12 7.83 -12.30
CA SER A 16 16.70 6.73 -13.08
C SER A 16 17.73 5.86 -12.34
N ASP A 17 18.19 6.31 -11.17
CA ASP A 17 19.15 5.65 -10.28
C ASP A 17 18.49 4.80 -9.18
N TYR A 18 17.16 4.85 -9.05
CA TYR A 18 16.48 4.25 -7.90
C TYR A 18 16.61 2.72 -7.82
N GLU A 19 16.64 2.01 -8.96
CA GLU A 19 16.84 0.56 -8.95
C GLU A 19 18.20 0.19 -8.34
N HIS A 20 19.26 0.93 -8.67
CA HIS A 20 20.58 0.71 -8.08
C HIS A 20 20.55 0.93 -6.56
N ILE A 21 19.88 1.99 -6.10
CA ILE A 21 19.78 2.33 -4.67
C ILE A 21 19.01 1.25 -3.90
N VAL A 22 17.87 0.79 -4.41
CA VAL A 22 17.08 -0.22 -3.69
C VAL A 22 17.78 -1.58 -3.67
N ARG A 23 18.60 -1.89 -4.67
CA ARG A 23 19.40 -3.14 -4.72
C ARG A 23 20.61 -3.13 -3.79
N ASP A 24 21.06 -1.97 -3.33
CA ASP A 24 22.13 -1.88 -2.33
C ASP A 24 21.61 -2.24 -0.93
N VAL A 25 21.43 -3.55 -0.70
CA VAL A 25 20.90 -4.09 0.55
C VAL A 25 21.89 -4.01 1.72
N ASN A 26 23.12 -3.55 1.49
CA ASN A 26 24.16 -3.40 2.50
C ASN A 26 24.44 -1.93 2.83
N ALA A 27 23.85 -0.98 2.11
CA ALA A 27 23.91 0.43 2.46
C ALA A 27 23.44 0.66 3.90
N ASP A 28 24.14 1.54 4.61
CA ASP A 28 23.81 2.01 5.96
C ASP A 28 22.81 3.17 5.96
N THR A 29 22.34 3.57 4.77
CA THR A 29 21.32 4.61 4.56
C THR A 29 20.00 4.04 4.06
N PRO A 30 18.84 4.65 4.40
CA PRO A 30 17.55 4.25 3.83
C PRO A 30 17.52 4.40 2.30
N SER A 31 16.75 3.55 1.63
CA SER A 31 16.59 3.62 0.16
C SER A 31 15.88 4.90 -0.32
N ARG A 32 15.04 5.51 0.54
CA ARG A 32 14.41 6.81 0.30
C ARG A 32 13.93 7.45 1.60
N PHE A 33 13.96 8.78 1.67
CA PHE A 33 13.36 9.57 2.75
C PHE A 33 13.03 10.99 2.25
N ASN A 34 12.09 11.68 2.90
CA ASN A 34 11.56 12.97 2.42
C ASN A 34 12.60 14.10 2.39
N ALA A 35 13.59 14.04 3.27
CA ALA A 35 14.63 15.06 3.41
C ALA A 35 15.90 14.74 2.61
N ASP A 36 15.84 13.80 1.65
CA ASP A 36 16.98 13.45 0.79
C ASP A 36 17.31 14.61 -0.15
N PRO A 37 18.45 15.31 0.03
CA PRO A 37 18.79 16.49 -0.76
C PRO A 37 18.97 16.16 -2.25
N THR A 38 19.24 14.90 -2.61
CA THR A 38 19.38 14.47 -4.01
C THR A 38 18.04 14.38 -4.74
N ARG A 39 16.92 14.45 -4.00
CA ARG A 39 15.54 14.39 -4.52
C ARG A 39 14.79 15.71 -4.43
N LEU A 40 15.37 16.71 -3.76
CA LEU A 40 14.78 18.04 -3.59
C LEU A 40 15.30 19.00 -4.66
N TYR A 41 14.46 19.33 -5.63
CA TYR A 41 14.81 20.26 -6.70
C TYR A 41 13.55 20.93 -7.25
N GLU A 42 13.48 22.26 -7.15
CA GLU A 42 12.36 23.10 -7.63
C GLU A 42 10.98 22.55 -7.20
N ALA A 43 10.24 21.91 -8.11
CA ALA A 43 8.92 21.33 -7.85
C ALA A 43 8.99 20.01 -7.06
N SER A 44 10.05 19.22 -7.25
CA SER A 44 10.25 17.95 -6.55
C SER A 44 10.52 18.22 -5.07
N GLY A 45 9.58 17.79 -4.22
CA GLY A 45 9.66 18.00 -2.77
C GLY A 45 9.27 19.39 -2.28
N CYS A 46 8.63 20.22 -3.12
CA CYS A 46 8.32 21.61 -2.75
C CYS A 46 7.30 21.77 -1.61
N ALA A 47 6.50 20.74 -1.29
CA ALA A 47 5.53 20.74 -0.18
C ALA A 47 4.64 21.99 -0.12
N GLY A 48 4.17 22.49 -1.28
CA GLY A 48 3.28 23.65 -1.37
C GLY A 48 3.95 25.02 -1.22
N LYS A 49 5.29 25.08 -1.16
CA LYS A 49 6.03 26.35 -1.10
C LYS A 49 6.03 27.12 -2.42
N ILE A 50 5.74 26.45 -3.53
CA ILE A 50 5.56 27.05 -4.85
C ILE A 50 4.26 26.54 -5.49
N ALA A 51 3.69 27.35 -6.38
CA ALA A 51 2.57 26.93 -7.21
C ALA A 51 3.09 26.20 -8.45
N VAL A 52 2.88 24.88 -8.51
CA VAL A 52 3.27 24.04 -9.65
C VAL A 52 2.13 23.99 -10.66
N PHE A 53 2.34 24.56 -11.85
CA PHE A 53 1.32 24.61 -12.91
C PHE A 53 1.33 23.36 -13.81
N ALA A 54 2.52 22.83 -14.09
CA ALA A 54 2.72 21.66 -14.92
C ALA A 54 4.05 20.98 -14.59
N VAL A 55 4.13 19.68 -14.87
CA VAL A 55 5.35 18.88 -14.77
C VAL A 55 5.57 18.09 -16.05
N ARG A 56 6.82 17.75 -16.33
CA ARG A 56 7.20 16.81 -17.39
C ARG A 56 7.80 15.58 -16.72
N LEU A 57 7.19 14.41 -16.95
CA LEU A 57 7.57 13.15 -16.35
C LEU A 57 7.86 12.12 -17.44
N ASP A 58 8.79 11.21 -17.17
CA ASP A 58 8.96 10.02 -17.99
C ASP A 58 7.76 9.07 -17.77
N THR A 59 7.46 8.27 -18.79
CA THR A 59 6.54 7.13 -18.71
C THR A 59 7.30 5.84 -18.97
N PHE A 60 6.81 4.73 -18.44
CA PHE A 60 7.45 3.43 -18.55
C PHE A 60 6.58 2.47 -19.35
N GLU A 61 7.21 1.45 -19.93
CA GLU A 61 6.50 0.41 -20.65
C GLU A 61 5.55 -0.36 -19.70
N VAL A 62 4.36 -0.67 -20.20
CA VAL A 62 3.40 -1.50 -19.47
C VAL A 62 3.83 -2.96 -19.64
N PRO A 63 3.94 -3.74 -18.55
CA PRO A 63 4.30 -5.15 -18.64
C PRO A 63 3.25 -5.94 -19.44
N ASN A 64 3.66 -7.06 -20.03
CA ASN A 64 2.72 -7.91 -20.77
C ASN A 64 1.90 -8.80 -19.84
N LYS A 65 2.50 -9.21 -18.71
CA LYS A 65 1.86 -10.04 -17.69
C LYS A 65 2.25 -9.56 -16.30
N GLU A 66 1.29 -9.64 -15.40
CA GLU A 66 1.44 -9.32 -13.99
C GLU A 66 0.91 -10.48 -13.15
N GLN A 67 1.53 -10.76 -12.02
CA GLN A 67 1.05 -11.76 -11.07
C GLN A 67 1.32 -11.31 -9.65
N THR A 68 0.30 -11.43 -8.80
CA THR A 68 0.44 -11.21 -7.36
C THR A 68 0.64 -12.55 -6.65
N LEU A 69 1.63 -12.59 -5.76
CA LEU A 69 1.90 -13.68 -4.84
C LEU A 69 1.60 -13.17 -3.43
N TYR A 70 0.73 -13.87 -2.70
CA TYR A 70 0.45 -13.58 -1.31
C TYR A 70 1.24 -14.52 -0.42
N ILE A 71 2.20 -13.97 0.31
CA ILE A 71 3.17 -14.72 1.10
C ILE A 71 2.83 -14.53 2.58
N GLY A 72 2.89 -15.60 3.37
CA GLY A 72 2.69 -15.56 4.82
C GLY A 72 3.80 -16.31 5.56
N THR A 73 4.21 -15.79 6.71
CA THR A 73 5.18 -16.43 7.63
C THR A 73 4.94 -15.96 9.06
N ASN A 74 5.36 -16.74 10.06
CA ASN A 74 5.42 -16.36 11.47
C ASN A 74 6.84 -15.94 11.89
N ASP A 75 7.79 -15.87 10.95
CA ASP A 75 9.15 -15.38 11.20
C ASP A 75 9.48 -14.20 10.26
N ALA A 76 9.55 -12.98 10.81
CA ALA A 76 9.92 -11.78 10.07
C ALA A 76 11.32 -11.88 9.39
N SER A 77 12.21 -12.74 9.89
CA SER A 77 13.52 -12.98 9.28
C SER A 77 13.40 -13.59 7.88
N VAL A 78 12.34 -14.38 7.63
CA VAL A 78 12.04 -14.97 6.32
C VAL A 78 11.69 -13.89 5.30
N LEU A 79 10.88 -12.89 5.67
CA LEU A 79 10.59 -11.76 4.78
C LEU A 79 11.85 -10.93 4.49
N THR A 80 12.74 -10.81 5.48
CA THR A 80 14.05 -10.17 5.28
C THR A 80 14.89 -10.94 4.27
N ARG A 81 14.92 -12.28 4.37
CA ARG A 81 15.63 -13.15 3.42
C ARG A 81 15.05 -13.02 2.01
N ILE A 82 13.72 -13.09 1.86
CA ILE A 82 13.03 -12.91 0.57
C ILE A 82 13.43 -11.58 -0.06
N ARG A 83 13.35 -10.48 0.69
CA ARG A 83 13.74 -9.14 0.19
C ARG A 83 15.18 -9.13 -0.31
N ARG A 84 16.12 -9.65 0.48
CA ARG A 84 17.55 -9.65 0.14
C ARG A 84 17.83 -10.52 -1.08
N ASP A 85 17.27 -11.72 -1.14
CA ASP A 85 17.49 -12.65 -2.27
C ASP A 85 16.92 -12.06 -3.56
N ILE A 86 15.71 -11.47 -3.54
CA ILE A 86 15.15 -10.78 -4.70
C ILE A 86 16.07 -9.66 -5.18
N LEU A 87 16.49 -8.76 -4.27
CA LEU A 87 17.23 -7.57 -4.66
C LEU A 87 18.66 -7.87 -5.13
N THR A 88 19.26 -8.98 -4.67
CA THR A 88 20.65 -9.34 -4.99
C THR A 88 20.80 -10.41 -6.06
N GLN A 89 19.83 -11.32 -6.19
CA GLN A 89 19.93 -12.48 -7.08
C GLN A 89 18.98 -12.39 -8.27
N CYS A 90 17.82 -11.76 -8.11
CA CYS A 90 16.85 -11.67 -9.20
C CYS A 90 17.21 -10.56 -10.20
N LYS A 91 17.09 -10.87 -11.49
CA LYS A 91 17.21 -9.91 -12.57
C LYS A 91 16.07 -8.89 -12.54
N ASN A 92 14.86 -9.30 -12.22
CA ASN A 92 13.69 -8.42 -12.23
C ASN A 92 13.35 -7.96 -10.81
N VAL A 93 13.21 -6.65 -10.61
CA VAL A 93 12.68 -6.11 -9.35
C VAL A 93 11.15 -6.26 -9.30
N PRO A 94 10.56 -6.42 -8.12
CA PRO A 94 9.11 -6.37 -7.97
C PRO A 94 8.56 -5.00 -8.36
N GLU A 95 7.36 -4.98 -8.91
CA GLU A 95 6.62 -3.73 -9.07
C GLU A 95 6.18 -3.18 -7.72
N VAL A 96 5.73 -4.09 -6.85
CA VAL A 96 5.18 -3.78 -5.53
C VAL A 96 5.53 -4.89 -4.55
N GLY A 97 5.92 -4.51 -3.35
CA GLY A 97 6.10 -5.42 -2.22
C GLY A 97 5.52 -4.78 -0.95
N GLU A 98 4.28 -5.11 -0.62
CA GLU A 98 3.58 -4.51 0.51
C GLU A 98 3.55 -5.44 1.72
N TYR A 99 4.04 -4.95 2.85
CA TYR A 99 3.98 -5.66 4.13
C TYR A 99 2.67 -5.36 4.87
N LEU A 100 2.09 -6.38 5.51
CA LEU A 100 0.93 -6.25 6.40
C LEU A 100 1.08 -7.21 7.59
N HIS A 101 0.97 -6.68 8.81
CA HIS A 101 0.95 -7.47 10.05
C HIS A 101 -0.48 -7.94 10.36
N ARG A 102 -0.66 -9.09 11.02
CA ARG A 102 -1.98 -9.65 11.40
C ARG A 102 -2.86 -8.66 12.18
N GLU A 103 -2.30 -7.95 13.16
CA GLU A 103 -3.10 -6.96 13.92
C GLU A 103 -3.59 -5.82 13.02
N MET A 104 -2.74 -5.38 12.10
CA MET A 104 -3.09 -4.31 11.17
C MET A 104 -4.09 -4.81 10.12
N PHE A 105 -4.00 -6.08 9.72
CA PHE A 105 -5.01 -6.75 8.92
C PHE A 105 -6.36 -6.69 9.63
N ASP A 106 -6.43 -7.06 10.91
CA ASP A 106 -7.68 -7.08 11.67
C ASP A 106 -8.29 -5.69 11.82
N ILE A 107 -7.45 -4.68 12.08
CA ILE A 107 -7.88 -3.28 12.11
C ILE A 107 -8.41 -2.87 10.73
N ALA A 108 -7.71 -3.20 9.65
CA ALA A 108 -8.11 -2.86 8.29
C ALA A 108 -9.42 -3.56 7.86
N ASP A 109 -9.61 -4.83 8.23
CA ASP A 109 -10.80 -5.61 7.93
C ASP A 109 -12.05 -5.01 8.60
N VAL A 110 -11.92 -4.59 9.86
CA VAL A 110 -13.06 -4.03 10.61
C VAL A 110 -13.28 -2.54 10.31
N TYR A 111 -12.24 -1.72 10.36
CA TYR A 111 -12.34 -0.25 10.32
C TYR A 111 -12.05 0.37 8.95
N GLY A 112 -11.54 -0.43 8.01
CA GLY A 112 -11.32 -0.03 6.62
C GLY A 112 -12.39 -0.54 5.66
N LYS A 113 -13.37 -1.34 6.14
CA LYS A 113 -14.37 -2.03 5.31
C LYS A 113 -15.18 -1.09 4.41
N ASP A 114 -15.58 0.06 4.93
CA ASP A 114 -16.30 1.09 4.18
C ASP A 114 -15.45 1.66 3.03
N THR A 115 -14.15 1.85 3.28
CA THR A 115 -13.17 2.34 2.30
C THR A 115 -12.95 1.30 1.20
N ILE A 116 -12.77 0.03 1.57
CA ILE A 116 -12.65 -1.09 0.61
C ILE A 116 -13.87 -1.12 -0.30
N ILE A 117 -15.07 -1.16 0.27
CA ILE A 117 -16.33 -1.23 -0.49
C ILE A 117 -16.49 -0.02 -1.40
N SER A 118 -16.17 1.17 -0.89
CA SER A 118 -16.28 2.42 -1.64
C SER A 118 -15.38 2.41 -2.87
N ILE A 119 -14.11 1.99 -2.72
CA ILE A 119 -13.18 1.91 -3.86
C ILE A 119 -13.64 0.88 -4.88
N GLN A 120 -14.12 -0.27 -4.42
CA GLN A 120 -14.61 -1.32 -5.32
C GLN A 120 -15.82 -0.90 -6.16
N ARG A 121 -16.74 -0.13 -5.58
CA ARG A 121 -17.99 0.24 -6.25
C ARG A 121 -17.90 1.56 -7.01
N LEU A 122 -17.11 2.51 -6.51
CA LEU A 122 -17.08 3.90 -6.99
C LEU A 122 -15.74 4.29 -7.62
N GLY A 123 -14.74 3.41 -7.55
CA GLY A 123 -13.38 3.70 -8.00
C GLY A 123 -12.62 4.65 -7.06
N THR A 124 -11.31 4.74 -7.27
CA THR A 124 -10.42 5.63 -6.52
C THR A 124 -10.65 7.12 -6.83
N ASP A 125 -11.10 7.44 -8.05
CA ASP A 125 -11.38 8.82 -8.50
C ASP A 125 -12.46 9.53 -7.67
N SER A 126 -13.35 8.75 -7.04
CA SER A 126 -14.43 9.26 -6.21
C SER A 126 -13.99 9.63 -4.79
N LEU A 127 -12.85 9.10 -4.32
CA LEU A 127 -12.37 9.27 -2.94
C LEU A 127 -12.19 10.74 -2.52
N PRO A 128 -11.57 11.64 -3.32
CA PRO A 128 -11.37 13.02 -2.90
C PRO A 128 -12.70 13.76 -2.63
N LYS A 129 -13.71 13.51 -3.47
CA LYS A 129 -15.04 14.11 -3.32
C LYS A 129 -15.73 13.58 -2.06
N MET A 130 -15.63 12.28 -1.80
CA MET A 130 -16.18 11.65 -0.61
C MET A 130 -15.54 12.21 0.67
N PHE A 131 -14.21 12.32 0.73
CA PHE A 131 -13.53 12.89 1.89
C PHE A 131 -13.86 14.36 2.10
N ALA A 132 -14.00 15.14 1.03
CA ALA A 132 -14.43 16.53 1.12
C ALA A 132 -15.86 16.67 1.65
N LEU A 133 -16.79 15.82 1.18
CA LEU A 133 -18.17 15.80 1.68
C LEU A 133 -18.22 15.39 3.14
N LYS A 134 -17.51 14.32 3.51
CA LYS A 134 -17.37 13.87 4.90
C LYS A 134 -16.84 15.00 5.79
N GLY A 135 -15.76 15.67 5.40
CA GLY A 135 -15.18 16.77 6.16
C GLY A 135 -16.16 17.92 6.39
N ARG A 136 -17.04 18.23 5.43
CA ARG A 136 -18.11 19.23 5.60
C ARG A 136 -19.16 18.78 6.61
N VAL A 137 -19.58 17.51 6.53
CA VAL A 137 -20.53 16.92 7.49
C VAL A 137 -19.95 16.93 8.90
N ASP A 138 -18.71 16.48 9.06
CA ASP A 138 -18.01 16.44 10.35
C ASP A 138 -17.88 17.85 10.96
N ALA A 139 -17.54 18.85 10.14
CA ALA A 139 -17.42 20.24 10.59
C ALA A 139 -18.73 20.85 11.10
N VAL A 140 -19.88 20.34 10.64
CA VAL A 140 -21.21 20.75 11.12
C VAL A 140 -21.58 19.96 12.37
N LEU A 141 -21.50 18.62 12.32
CA LEU A 141 -21.94 17.74 13.41
C LEU A 141 -21.11 17.92 14.68
N ASN A 142 -19.80 18.10 14.56
CA ASN A 142 -18.91 18.26 15.72
C ASN A 142 -19.07 19.62 16.45
N LYS A 143 -19.80 20.59 15.87
CA LYS A 143 -20.12 21.87 16.53
C LYS A 143 -21.38 21.80 17.39
N LEU A 144 -22.17 20.73 17.29
CA LEU A 144 -23.43 20.59 18.01
C LEU A 144 -23.17 19.94 19.39
N PRO A 145 -23.44 20.65 20.51
CA PRO A 145 -23.03 20.20 21.85
C PRO A 145 -23.81 18.97 22.37
N LEU A 146 -24.95 18.64 21.76
CA LEU A 146 -25.79 17.50 22.13
C LEU A 146 -25.43 16.21 21.38
N LEU A 147 -24.59 16.29 20.34
CA LEU A 147 -24.21 15.12 19.54
C LEU A 147 -22.89 14.54 20.05
N PRO A 148 -22.72 13.20 20.00
CA PRO A 148 -21.45 12.60 20.32
C PRO A 148 -20.39 13.02 19.29
N PRO A 149 -19.12 13.16 19.71
CA PRO A 149 -18.04 13.45 18.78
C PRO A 149 -17.90 12.33 17.73
N TYR A 150 -17.56 12.71 16.51
CA TYR A 150 -17.35 11.79 15.38
C TYR A 150 -18.59 10.95 15.04
N LEU A 151 -19.79 11.55 15.13
CA LEU A 151 -21.06 10.87 14.88
C LEU A 151 -21.13 10.25 13.47
N SER A 152 -20.70 10.98 12.45
CA SER A 152 -20.57 10.50 11.07
C SER A 152 -19.72 9.23 11.01
N ASP A 153 -18.55 9.23 11.66
CA ASP A 153 -17.66 8.08 11.67
C ASP A 153 -18.28 6.86 12.35
N ARG A 154 -19.02 7.08 13.44
CA ARG A 154 -19.75 6.04 14.16
C ARG A 154 -20.87 5.44 13.30
N LEU A 155 -21.61 6.27 12.57
CA LEU A 155 -22.68 5.83 11.68
C LEU A 155 -22.12 5.05 10.49
N MET A 156 -21.03 5.51 9.87
CA MET A 156 -20.36 4.78 8.80
C MET A 156 -19.85 3.43 9.28
N GLN A 157 -19.21 3.38 10.47
CA GLN A 157 -18.74 2.13 11.07
C GLN A 157 -19.89 1.18 11.44
N PHE A 158 -21.03 1.71 11.89
CA PHE A 158 -22.21 0.90 12.14
C PHE A 158 -22.78 0.34 10.84
N GLY A 159 -22.87 1.18 9.80
CA GLY A 159 -23.32 0.80 8.45
C GLY A 159 -22.45 -0.28 7.81
N SER A 160 -21.13 -0.24 8.03
CA SER A 160 -20.19 -1.22 7.46
C SER A 160 -20.46 -2.67 7.92
N LYS A 161 -21.10 -2.85 9.08
CA LYS A 161 -21.47 -4.17 9.62
C LYS A 161 -22.52 -4.92 8.80
N PHE A 162 -23.36 -4.20 8.04
CA PHE A 162 -24.40 -4.82 7.21
C PHE A 162 -23.89 -5.38 5.89
N PHE A 163 -22.66 -5.04 5.50
CA PHE A 163 -22.06 -5.61 4.30
C PHE A 163 -21.50 -6.99 4.59
N SER A 164 -21.47 -7.86 3.57
CA SER A 164 -20.85 -9.17 3.68
C SER A 164 -19.36 -9.05 4.03
N ASP A 165 -18.77 -10.18 4.37
CA ASP A 165 -17.33 -10.32 4.34
C ASP A 165 -16.77 -9.86 2.98
N GLN A 166 -15.71 -9.06 3.03
CA GLN A 166 -15.04 -8.53 1.84
C GLN A 166 -13.74 -9.25 1.54
N ILE A 167 -13.24 -10.10 2.44
CA ILE A 167 -11.94 -10.73 2.33
C ILE A 167 -12.10 -12.17 1.81
N PRO A 168 -11.39 -12.56 0.74
CA PRO A 168 -11.40 -13.93 0.24
C PRO A 168 -10.98 -14.95 1.30
N SER A 169 -11.58 -16.15 1.25
CA SER A 169 -11.34 -17.21 2.24
C SER A 169 -9.88 -17.68 2.27
N SER A 170 -9.19 -17.69 1.13
CA SER A 170 -7.76 -17.98 1.02
C SER A 170 -6.91 -17.00 1.82
N ILE A 171 -7.18 -15.70 1.68
CA ILE A 171 -6.50 -14.62 2.41
C ILE A 171 -6.81 -14.69 3.91
N ARG A 172 -8.05 -15.01 4.31
CA ARG A 172 -8.39 -15.26 5.72
C ARG A 172 -7.64 -16.45 6.31
N THR A 173 -7.57 -17.55 5.57
CA THR A 173 -6.80 -18.73 5.98
C THR A 173 -5.34 -18.37 6.22
N TYR A 174 -4.75 -17.54 5.35
CA TYR A 174 -3.40 -17.03 5.55
C TYR A 174 -3.29 -16.15 6.78
N ARG A 175 -4.22 -15.22 7.01
CA ARG A 175 -4.27 -14.39 8.23
C ARG A 175 -4.30 -15.23 9.50
N ASP A 176 -5.08 -16.32 9.50
CA ASP A 176 -5.19 -17.20 10.67
C ASP A 176 -3.91 -18.01 10.90
N LYS A 177 -3.22 -18.41 9.82
CA LYS A 177 -2.02 -19.24 9.87
C LYS A 177 -0.73 -18.45 10.16
N TYR A 178 -0.62 -17.22 9.65
CA TYR A 178 0.61 -16.45 9.62
C TYR A 178 0.44 -15.05 10.22
N GLU A 179 1.46 -14.56 10.92
CA GLU A 179 1.47 -13.25 11.55
C GLU A 179 1.93 -12.14 10.59
N HIS A 180 2.89 -12.46 9.73
CA HIS A 180 3.48 -11.53 8.77
C HIS A 180 3.01 -11.88 7.36
N HIS A 181 2.53 -10.87 6.63
CA HIS A 181 2.10 -11.01 5.25
C HIS A 181 2.90 -10.09 4.32
N LEU A 182 3.23 -10.60 3.14
CA LEU A 182 3.83 -9.84 2.05
C LEU A 182 3.01 -10.05 0.78
N ILE A 183 2.46 -8.96 0.25
CA ILE A 183 1.75 -8.92 -1.03
C ILE A 183 2.76 -8.49 -2.09
N LEU A 184 3.20 -9.43 -2.91
CA LEU A 184 4.28 -9.23 -3.86
C LEU A 184 3.76 -9.28 -5.30
N LYS A 185 3.87 -8.17 -6.03
CA LYS A 185 3.49 -8.08 -7.45
C LYS A 185 4.73 -8.13 -8.33
N MET A 186 4.77 -9.13 -9.20
CA MET A 186 5.83 -9.34 -10.18
C MET A 186 5.27 -9.24 -11.60
N SER A 187 6.16 -8.93 -12.54
CA SER A 187 5.82 -8.80 -13.96
C SER A 187 6.76 -9.56 -14.87
N ASP A 188 6.20 -9.98 -16.01
CA ASP A 188 6.89 -10.69 -17.07
C ASP A 188 7.80 -11.82 -16.55
N GLY A 189 9.10 -11.79 -16.87
CA GLY A 189 10.06 -12.82 -16.46
C GLY A 189 10.27 -12.90 -14.94
N GLY A 190 9.96 -11.84 -14.18
CA GLY A 190 10.09 -11.81 -12.73
C GLY A 190 9.10 -12.73 -12.00
N ILE A 191 8.00 -13.10 -12.66
CA ILE A 191 6.97 -13.96 -12.06
C ILE A 191 7.54 -15.35 -11.77
N GLU A 192 8.15 -15.99 -12.77
CA GLU A 192 8.70 -17.34 -12.62
C GLU A 192 9.99 -17.37 -11.81
N GLU A 193 10.79 -16.29 -11.90
CA GLU A 193 11.99 -16.09 -11.10
C GLU A 193 11.67 -16.12 -9.59
N VAL A 194 10.68 -15.33 -9.17
CA VAL A 194 10.28 -15.27 -7.75
C VAL A 194 9.56 -16.54 -7.30
N LYS A 195 8.71 -17.16 -8.13
CA LYS A 195 8.08 -18.44 -7.77
C LYS A 195 9.13 -19.52 -7.50
N THR A 196 10.18 -19.58 -8.33
CA THR A 196 11.29 -20.52 -8.16
C THR A 196 12.04 -20.25 -6.86
N LEU A 197 12.34 -18.98 -6.56
CA LEU A 197 12.96 -18.57 -5.31
C LEU A 197 12.11 -18.97 -4.09
N LEU A 198 10.82 -18.65 -4.08
CA LEU A 198 9.92 -18.97 -2.97
C LEU A 198 9.75 -20.48 -2.78
N ALA A 199 9.63 -21.24 -3.87
CA ALA A 199 9.58 -22.70 -3.82
C ALA A 199 10.85 -23.28 -3.21
N LYS A 200 12.04 -22.78 -3.57
CA LYS A 200 13.30 -23.18 -2.94
C LYS A 200 13.30 -22.86 -1.45
N LEU A 201 12.96 -21.63 -1.06
CA LEU A 201 12.98 -21.19 0.33
C LEU A 201 12.03 -22.00 1.23
N PHE A 202 10.79 -22.25 0.79
CA PHE A 202 9.79 -22.93 1.62
C PHE A 202 9.84 -24.47 1.49
N ASN A 203 10.11 -25.01 0.29
CA ASN A 203 10.04 -26.45 0.06
C ASN A 203 11.38 -27.16 0.22
N GLU A 204 12.49 -26.54 -0.17
CA GLU A 204 13.83 -27.15 -0.10
C GLU A 204 14.55 -26.74 1.18
N GLU A 205 14.65 -25.43 1.45
CA GLU A 205 15.31 -24.88 2.65
C GLU A 205 14.42 -24.96 3.91
N LYS A 206 13.13 -25.29 3.75
CA LYS A 206 12.16 -25.47 4.85
C LYS A 206 12.03 -24.27 5.79
N LEU A 207 12.12 -23.06 5.26
CA LEU A 207 11.81 -21.85 6.04
C LEU A 207 10.32 -21.80 6.42
N ASP A 208 10.01 -21.17 7.56
CA ASP A 208 8.61 -20.99 7.98
C ASP A 208 7.85 -20.08 7.01
N GLY A 209 6.70 -20.55 6.54
CA GLY A 209 5.83 -19.79 5.66
C GLY A 209 5.34 -20.58 4.47
N ASP A 210 4.54 -19.91 3.64
CA ASP A 210 4.04 -20.42 2.37
C ASP A 210 3.60 -19.24 1.49
N PHE A 211 3.23 -19.51 0.25
CA PHE A 211 2.64 -18.52 -0.65
C PHE A 211 1.54 -19.10 -1.52
N ILE A 212 0.58 -18.25 -1.91
CA ILE A 212 -0.39 -18.54 -2.97
C ILE A 212 -0.16 -17.63 -4.17
N THR A 213 -0.46 -18.15 -5.35
CA THR A 213 -0.61 -17.36 -6.56
C THR A 213 -2.03 -16.83 -6.60
N CYS A 214 -2.20 -15.52 -6.41
CA CYS A 214 -3.53 -14.90 -6.35
C CYS A 214 -4.23 -14.92 -7.70
N ASN A 215 -5.52 -15.20 -7.72
CA ASN A 215 -6.39 -14.77 -8.82
C ASN A 215 -6.63 -13.24 -8.77
N GLU A 216 -7.33 -12.71 -9.78
CA GLU A 216 -7.58 -11.27 -9.89
C GLU A 216 -8.34 -10.69 -8.68
N GLU A 217 -9.33 -11.43 -8.16
CA GLU A 217 -10.12 -11.00 -7.00
C GLU A 217 -9.25 -10.99 -5.73
N GLU A 218 -8.49 -12.05 -5.49
CA GLU A 218 -7.58 -12.16 -4.34
C GLU A 218 -6.53 -11.04 -4.33
N ALA A 219 -5.90 -10.78 -5.48
CA ALA A 219 -4.92 -9.72 -5.63
C ALA A 219 -5.55 -8.34 -5.35
N SER A 220 -6.69 -8.06 -5.99
CA SER A 220 -7.42 -6.80 -5.81
C SER A 220 -7.82 -6.57 -4.36
N LYS A 221 -8.40 -7.59 -3.69
CA LYS A 221 -8.81 -7.51 -2.29
C LYS A 221 -7.63 -7.36 -1.34
N ALA A 222 -6.52 -8.06 -1.56
CA ALA A 222 -5.32 -7.94 -0.75
C ALA A 222 -4.75 -6.51 -0.81
N PHE A 223 -4.62 -5.94 -2.02
CA PHE A 223 -4.15 -4.56 -2.18
C PHE A 223 -5.10 -3.53 -1.56
N LEU A 224 -6.41 -3.71 -1.71
CA LEU A 224 -7.40 -2.81 -1.12
C LEU A 224 -7.39 -2.86 0.41
N LEU A 225 -7.25 -4.05 1.00
CA LEU A 225 -7.11 -4.21 2.44
C LEU A 225 -5.86 -3.47 2.95
N ARG A 226 -4.72 -3.71 2.29
CA ARG A 226 -3.46 -3.04 2.61
C ARG A 226 -3.53 -1.53 2.45
N PHE A 227 -4.20 -1.03 1.40
CA PHE A 227 -4.40 0.39 1.18
C PHE A 227 -5.27 1.02 2.27
N ALA A 228 -6.36 0.35 2.66
CA ALA A 228 -7.29 0.82 3.67
C ALA A 228 -6.67 0.87 5.09
N ALA A 229 -5.59 0.13 5.34
CA ALA A 229 -4.93 0.04 6.65
C ALA A 229 -4.67 1.42 7.29
N ALA A 230 -4.03 2.35 6.60
CA ALA A 230 -3.69 3.65 7.20
C ALA A 230 -4.95 4.43 7.65
N GLY A 231 -6.00 4.44 6.83
CA GLY A 231 -7.28 5.07 7.19
C GLY A 231 -8.01 4.32 8.31
N ALA A 232 -7.90 2.99 8.35
CA ALA A 232 -8.49 2.14 9.37
C ALA A 232 -7.88 2.38 10.76
N ALA A 233 -6.57 2.60 10.86
CA ALA A 233 -5.90 2.98 12.11
C ALA A 233 -6.44 4.32 12.66
N VAL A 234 -6.56 5.34 11.79
CA VAL A 234 -7.16 6.63 12.16
C VAL A 234 -8.61 6.48 12.61
N ARG A 235 -9.38 5.65 11.91
CA ARG A 235 -10.77 5.32 12.28
C ARG A 235 -10.84 4.66 13.64
N TYR A 236 -10.00 3.66 13.90
CA TYR A 236 -9.94 2.97 15.17
C TYR A 236 -9.70 3.95 16.32
N GLN A 237 -8.69 4.82 16.18
CA GLN A 237 -8.36 5.85 17.16
C GLN A 237 -9.54 6.81 17.38
N THR A 238 -10.15 7.30 16.31
CA THR A 238 -11.30 8.23 16.36
C THR A 238 -12.46 7.63 17.18
N LEU A 239 -12.77 6.36 16.94
CA LEU A 239 -13.86 5.67 17.61
C LEU A 239 -13.55 5.34 19.08
N HIS A 240 -12.27 5.08 19.39
CA HIS A 240 -11.75 4.72 20.72
C HIS A 240 -11.00 5.88 21.40
N HIS A 241 -11.25 7.13 21.02
CA HIS A 241 -10.50 8.31 21.50
C HIS A 241 -10.43 8.50 23.03
N LYS A 242 -11.26 7.81 23.82
CA LYS A 242 -11.19 7.82 25.30
C LYS A 242 -10.29 6.73 25.89
N GLN A 243 -9.86 5.76 25.07
CA GLN A 243 -9.14 4.56 25.46
C GLN A 243 -7.71 4.53 24.91
N VAL A 244 -7.43 5.30 23.85
CA VAL A 244 -6.12 5.37 23.20
C VAL A 244 -5.61 6.80 23.17
N GLY A 245 -4.28 6.95 23.13
CA GLY A 245 -3.64 8.26 23.03
C GLY A 245 -3.67 8.84 21.61
N ASP A 246 -3.12 10.04 21.47
CA ASP A 246 -3.11 10.78 20.20
C ASP A 246 -2.08 10.27 19.19
N ILE A 247 -1.14 9.42 19.61
CA ILE A 247 -0.06 8.91 18.76
C ILE A 247 -0.49 7.60 18.09
N LEU A 248 -0.54 7.62 16.76
CA LEU A 248 -0.49 6.45 15.90
C LEU A 248 0.96 6.29 15.46
N ALA A 249 1.67 5.32 16.03
CA ALA A 249 3.06 4.98 15.67
C ALA A 249 3.10 3.61 14.99
#